data_AF-A0A7V9GM91-F1
#
_entry.id   AF-A0A7V9GM91-F1
#
_cell.length_a   1.000
_cell.length_b   1.000
_cell.length_c   1.000
_cell.angle_alpha   90.00
_cell.angle_beta   90.00
_cell.angle_gamma   90.00
#
_symmetry.space_group_name_H-M   'P 1'
#
loop_
_entity.id
_entity.type
_entity.pdbx_description
1 polymer ?
#
loop_
_entity_poly.entity_id
_entity_poly.type
_entity_poly.pdbx_seq_one_letter_code
_entity_poly.pdbx_strand_id
1 'polypeptide(L)'
;MASSRLGQPQDFTRDMSAAQYCAHADPRWIQFYEFTFWERYTLATAYYFPTQGLYQQAYTDALVQDWQGYVNIFGCMTDEWNKAPLTFKGLYTLNGVSVSGKWENGKIDILLHPNGASNIKLKISTLTGAISVAGEKNKLKSFNAGEILILEFDGDKPISVFN
;
A
#
# COMPACT_ATOMS: atom_id res chain seq x y z
N MET A 1 7.62 -2.81 -10.66
CA MET A 1 7.58 -2.94 -9.17
C MET A 1 8.37 -1.89 -8.36
N ALA A 2 9.38 -1.18 -8.90
CA ALA A 2 10.19 -0.23 -8.10
C ALA A 2 9.33 0.83 -7.39
N SER A 3 9.12 0.64 -6.08
CA SER A 3 8.20 1.35 -5.18
C SER A 3 6.91 1.83 -5.84
N SER A 4 6.12 0.88 -6.34
CA SER A 4 4.82 1.08 -7.00
C SER A 4 4.80 2.26 -7.98
N ARG A 5 5.84 2.26 -8.82
CA ARG A 5 6.12 3.15 -9.95
C ARG A 5 5.79 4.62 -9.70
N LEU A 6 6.21 5.12 -8.55
CA LEU A 6 6.14 6.55 -8.18
C LEU A 6 4.70 7.09 -8.14
N GLY A 7 3.72 6.22 -7.91
CA GLY A 7 2.30 6.56 -7.87
C GLY A 7 1.65 6.67 -9.24
N GLN A 8 2.07 5.85 -10.21
CA GLN A 8 1.44 5.73 -11.54
C GLN A 8 0.65 4.40 -11.65
N PRO A 9 -0.68 4.41 -11.39
CA PRO A 9 -1.49 3.19 -11.35
C PRO A 9 -1.51 2.41 -12.66
N GLN A 10 -1.54 3.11 -13.80
CA GLN A 10 -1.64 2.48 -15.12
C GLN A 10 -0.42 1.61 -15.45
N ASP A 11 0.78 2.12 -15.13
CA ASP A 11 2.02 1.38 -15.32
C ASP A 11 2.16 0.23 -14.31
N PHE A 12 1.60 0.37 -13.11
CA PHE A 12 1.52 -0.73 -12.14
C PHE A 12 0.57 -1.83 -12.64
N THR A 13 -0.64 -1.49 -13.11
CA THR A 13 -1.58 -2.44 -13.71
C THR A 13 -0.97 -3.18 -14.90
N ARG A 14 -0.20 -2.49 -15.76
CA ARG A 14 0.52 -3.12 -16.88
C ARG A 14 1.56 -4.15 -16.42
N ASP A 15 2.30 -3.87 -15.35
CA ASP A 15 3.25 -4.84 -14.79
C ASP A 15 2.52 -6.05 -14.23
N MET A 16 1.41 -5.82 -13.53
CA MET A 16 0.64 -6.88 -12.92
C MET A 16 -0.08 -7.75 -13.95
N SER A 17 -0.47 -7.22 -15.11
CA SER A 17 -1.08 -8.01 -16.18
C SER A 17 -0.11 -8.96 -16.87
N ALA A 18 1.20 -8.73 -16.74
CA ALA A 18 2.23 -9.65 -17.21
C ALA A 18 2.44 -10.85 -16.26
N ALA A 19 1.84 -10.86 -15.07
CA ALA A 19 1.91 -11.98 -14.15
C ALA A 19 1.14 -13.19 -14.74
N GLN A 20 1.82 -14.34 -14.82
CA GLN A 20 1.23 -15.57 -15.37
C GLN A 20 1.21 -16.67 -14.31
N TYR A 21 0.14 -17.48 -14.32
CA TYR A 21 0.10 -18.73 -13.57
C TYR A 21 1.13 -19.71 -14.16
N CYS A 22 1.95 -20.31 -13.32
CA CYS A 22 2.81 -21.41 -13.76
C CYS A 22 1.97 -22.67 -13.98
N ALA A 23 2.09 -23.26 -15.17
CA ALA A 23 1.38 -24.48 -15.55
C ALA A 23 1.80 -25.72 -14.74
N HIS A 24 2.89 -25.63 -13.97
CA HIS A 24 3.46 -26.73 -13.18
C HIS A 24 3.46 -26.46 -11.67
N ALA A 25 2.80 -25.39 -11.20
CA ALA A 25 2.68 -25.10 -9.77
C ALA A 25 1.69 -26.04 -9.09
N ASP A 26 1.95 -26.40 -7.83
CA ASP A 26 0.96 -27.12 -7.00
C ASP A 26 -0.27 -26.21 -6.82
N PRO A 27 -1.48 -26.64 -7.22
CA PRO A 27 -2.70 -25.82 -7.16
C PRO A 27 -3.09 -25.40 -5.73
N ARG A 28 -2.46 -25.97 -4.70
CA ARG A 28 -2.68 -25.59 -3.30
C ARG A 28 -1.85 -24.38 -2.84
N TRP A 29 -0.94 -23.86 -3.67
CA TRP A 29 -0.07 -22.73 -3.34
C TRP A 29 -0.26 -21.60 -4.36
N ILE A 30 -0.43 -20.36 -3.87
CA ILE A 30 -0.39 -19.17 -4.75
C ILE A 30 1.08 -18.88 -5.08
N GLN A 31 1.51 -19.18 -6.31
CA GLN A 31 2.87 -18.96 -6.77
C GLN A 31 2.85 -18.08 -8.03
N PHE A 32 3.42 -16.89 -7.93
CA PHE A 32 3.60 -15.95 -9.05
C PHE A 32 5.00 -16.13 -9.66
N TYR A 33 5.08 -16.13 -10.99
CA TYR A 33 6.33 -16.27 -11.72
C TYR A 33 6.49 -15.09 -12.67
N GLU A 34 7.64 -14.42 -12.58
CA GLU A 34 8.05 -13.44 -13.59
C GLU A 34 8.69 -14.18 -14.75
N PHE A 35 8.20 -13.93 -15.96
CA PHE A 35 8.83 -14.38 -17.19
C PHE A 35 9.27 -13.17 -17.98
N THR A 36 10.41 -13.27 -18.65
CA THR A 36 10.95 -12.24 -19.54
C THR A 36 10.15 -12.10 -20.84
N PHE A 37 9.07 -12.87 -21.00
CA PHE A 37 8.28 -13.00 -22.22
C PHE A 37 6.80 -12.77 -21.90
N TRP A 38 6.14 -11.92 -22.71
CA TRP A 38 4.71 -11.59 -22.58
C TRP A 38 3.79 -12.68 -23.16
N GLU A 39 4.30 -13.40 -24.14
CA GLU A 39 3.64 -14.58 -24.69
C GLU A 39 4.14 -15.78 -23.87
N ARG A 40 3.21 -16.62 -23.40
CA ARG A 40 3.51 -17.92 -22.74
C ARG A 40 4.63 -18.63 -23.50
N TYR A 41 5.44 -19.51 -22.89
CA TYR A 41 5.76 -20.85 -23.44
C TYR A 41 6.94 -21.57 -22.74
N THR A 42 6.79 -22.90 -22.69
CA THR A 42 7.78 -24.01 -22.78
C THR A 42 8.87 -24.26 -21.74
N LEU A 43 9.14 -23.39 -20.76
CA LEU A 43 10.15 -23.71 -19.74
C LEU A 43 9.57 -24.54 -18.59
N ALA A 44 9.86 -25.84 -18.60
CA ALA A 44 9.55 -26.81 -17.54
C ALA A 44 10.42 -26.63 -16.27
N THR A 45 10.91 -25.42 -16.02
CA THR A 45 11.80 -25.12 -14.91
C THR A 45 11.05 -24.20 -13.96
N ALA A 46 10.50 -24.76 -12.88
CA ALA A 46 9.99 -23.99 -11.76
C ALA A 46 11.17 -23.26 -11.10
N TYR A 47 11.50 -22.08 -11.60
CA TYR A 47 12.50 -21.21 -11.01
C TYR A 47 11.89 -20.58 -9.75
N TYR A 48 12.26 -21.09 -8.58
CA TYR A 48 11.97 -20.47 -7.28
C TYR A 48 12.84 -19.20 -7.18
N PHE A 49 12.31 -18.06 -7.63
CA PHE A 49 13.05 -16.81 -7.60
C PHE A 49 12.65 -15.95 -6.38
N PRO A 50 13.57 -15.12 -5.84
CA PRO A 50 13.30 -14.01 -4.92
C PRO A 50 12.26 -12.97 -5.39
N THR A 51 11.62 -13.18 -6.53
CA THR A 51 10.62 -12.31 -7.16
C THR A 51 9.27 -12.29 -6.42
N GLN A 52 8.93 -13.31 -5.63
CA GLN A 52 7.74 -13.25 -4.76
C GLN A 52 7.84 -12.11 -3.74
N GLY A 53 9.04 -11.86 -3.20
CA GLY A 53 9.28 -10.75 -2.28
C GLY A 53 9.08 -9.39 -2.97
N LEU A 54 9.42 -9.29 -4.25
CA LEU A 54 9.21 -8.07 -5.03
C LEU A 54 7.73 -7.82 -5.32
N TYR A 55 6.94 -8.87 -5.63
CA TYR A 55 5.49 -8.73 -5.79
C TYR A 55 4.82 -8.32 -4.49
N GLN A 56 5.17 -8.99 -3.39
CA GLN A 56 4.68 -8.63 -2.07
C GLN A 56 5.02 -7.18 -1.76
N GLN A 57 6.27 -6.77 -1.99
CA GLN A 57 6.70 -5.39 -1.82
C GLN A 57 5.90 -4.42 -2.70
N ALA A 58 5.66 -4.75 -3.97
CA ALA A 58 4.91 -3.88 -4.87
C ALA A 58 3.44 -3.72 -4.44
N TYR A 59 2.80 -4.79 -3.97
CA TYR A 59 1.45 -4.72 -3.42
C TYR A 59 1.42 -3.87 -2.14
N THR A 60 2.39 -4.03 -1.24
CA THR A 60 2.44 -3.22 -0.03
C THR A 60 2.75 -1.76 -0.33
N ASP A 61 3.71 -1.48 -1.21
CA ASP A 61 4.12 -0.12 -1.61
C ASP A 61 2.99 0.62 -2.36
N ALA A 62 2.07 -0.11 -3.01
CA ALA A 62 0.90 0.49 -3.65
C ALA A 62 -0.08 1.06 -2.61
N LEU A 63 -0.14 0.42 -1.44
CA LEU A 63 -1.02 0.78 -0.33
C LEU A 63 -0.35 1.73 0.66
N VAL A 64 0.91 1.49 1.02
CA VAL A 64 1.69 2.25 2.00
C VAL A 64 3.13 2.30 1.54
N GLN A 65 3.64 3.49 1.24
CA GLN A 65 5.03 3.72 0.86
C GLN A 65 5.61 4.88 1.66
N ASP A 66 6.91 4.85 1.97
CA ASP A 66 7.55 5.84 2.84
C ASP A 66 8.95 6.30 2.41
N TRP A 67 9.41 5.79 1.28
CA TRP A 67 10.73 6.11 0.70
C TRP A 67 10.91 7.59 0.31
N GLN A 68 9.83 8.37 0.25
CA GLN A 68 9.85 9.81 -0.06
C GLN A 68 10.13 10.72 1.15
N GLY A 69 10.40 10.14 2.33
CA GLY A 69 10.58 10.90 3.58
C GLY A 69 9.25 11.28 4.28
N TYR A 70 8.14 10.74 3.79
CA TYR A 70 6.82 10.78 4.40
C TYR A 70 6.07 9.51 4.00
N VAL A 71 5.14 9.07 4.84
CA VAL A 71 4.26 7.94 4.58
C VAL A 71 3.13 8.40 3.66
N ASN A 72 3.03 7.77 2.50
CA ASN A 72 1.97 7.98 1.54
C ASN A 72 1.06 6.76 1.50
N ILE A 73 -0.21 6.95 1.86
CA ILE A 73 -1.22 5.91 1.85
C ILE A 73 -2.03 5.98 0.54
N PHE A 74 -2.30 4.82 -0.02
CA PHE A 74 -2.93 4.64 -1.33
C PHE A 74 -2.15 5.38 -2.42
N GLY A 75 -0.83 5.26 -2.37
CA GLY A 75 0.08 5.93 -3.29
C GLY A 75 -0.12 5.51 -4.75
N CYS A 76 -0.55 4.28 -5.00
CA CYS A 76 -0.68 3.70 -6.33
C CYS A 76 -1.89 2.76 -6.43
N MET A 77 -3.08 3.24 -6.06
CA MET A 77 -4.33 2.47 -6.20
C MET A 77 -4.72 2.31 -7.67
N THR A 78 -4.95 1.07 -8.11
CA THR A 78 -5.46 0.77 -9.45
C THR A 78 -6.95 1.07 -9.56
N ASP A 79 -7.45 1.22 -10.80
CA ASP A 79 -8.88 1.44 -11.06
C ASP A 79 -9.73 0.26 -10.58
N GLU A 80 -9.21 -0.96 -10.67
CA GLU A 80 -9.88 -2.16 -10.16
C GLU A 80 -10.00 -2.14 -8.64
N TRP A 81 -8.94 -1.74 -7.93
CA TRP A 81 -8.95 -1.68 -6.48
C TRP A 81 -9.83 -0.54 -5.96
N ASN A 82 -9.90 0.58 -6.68
CA ASN A 82 -10.81 1.68 -6.34
C ASN A 82 -12.28 1.25 -6.35
N LYS A 83 -12.64 0.22 -7.16
CA LYS A 83 -14.00 -0.30 -7.32
C LYS A 83 -14.34 -1.48 -6.40
N ALA A 84 -13.38 -1.98 -5.64
CA ALA A 84 -13.56 -3.15 -4.79
C ALA A 84 -13.21 -2.84 -3.31
N PRO A 85 -13.84 -3.54 -2.35
CA PRO A 85 -13.43 -3.44 -0.97
C PRO A 85 -12.01 -4.00 -0.80
N LEU A 86 -11.15 -3.25 -0.11
CA LEU A 86 -9.77 -3.64 0.18
C LEU A 86 -9.48 -3.46 1.67
N THR A 87 -8.77 -4.41 2.26
CA THR A 87 -8.32 -4.35 3.66
C THR A 87 -6.89 -4.82 3.77
N PHE A 88 -6.09 -4.10 4.56
CA PHE A 88 -4.72 -4.48 4.89
C PHE A 88 -4.44 -4.19 6.36
N LYS A 89 -3.45 -4.89 6.93
CA LYS A 89 -3.16 -4.79 8.35
C LYS A 89 -1.66 -4.89 8.61
N GLY A 90 -1.18 -4.02 9.50
CA GLY A 90 0.15 -4.12 10.10
C GLY A 90 1.30 -3.90 9.13
N LEU A 91 1.15 -3.03 8.13
CA LEU A 91 2.26 -2.63 7.27
C LEU A 91 3.15 -1.66 8.03
N TYR A 92 4.41 -2.04 8.26
CA TYR A 92 5.37 -1.23 9.00
C TYR A 92 6.07 -0.23 8.08
N THR A 93 6.19 0.99 8.58
CA THR A 93 6.97 2.05 7.93
C THR A 93 8.39 2.06 8.50
N LEU A 94 9.34 2.66 7.78
CA LEU A 94 10.73 2.90 8.14
C LEU A 94 10.87 3.62 9.49
N ASN A 95 9.90 4.46 9.85
CA ASN A 95 9.88 5.20 11.12
C ASN A 95 9.20 4.42 12.27
N GLY A 96 8.89 3.14 12.08
CA GLY A 96 8.34 2.24 13.12
C GLY A 96 6.83 2.26 13.27
N VAL A 97 6.12 3.22 12.65
CA VAL A 97 4.65 3.25 12.68
C VAL A 97 4.09 2.11 11.86
N SER A 98 3.13 1.36 12.41
CA SER A 98 2.39 0.36 11.64
C SER A 98 1.04 0.89 11.19
N VAL A 99 0.72 0.69 9.93
CA VAL A 99 -0.46 1.17 9.24
C VAL A 99 -1.38 0.00 8.93
N SER A 100 -2.63 0.12 9.33
CA SER A 100 -3.72 -0.76 8.91
C SER A 100 -4.80 0.07 8.25
N GLY A 101 -5.53 -0.50 7.32
CA GLY A 101 -6.50 0.28 6.58
C GLY A 101 -7.57 -0.52 5.87
N LYS A 102 -8.66 0.18 5.60
CA LYS A 102 -9.76 -0.27 4.76
C LYS A 102 -10.05 0.78 3.70
N TRP A 103 -10.43 0.31 2.52
CA TRP A 103 -10.97 1.11 1.43
C TRP A 103 -12.29 0.48 0.99
N GLU A 104 -13.36 1.27 0.93
CA GLU A 104 -14.63 0.82 0.41
C GLU A 104 -15.43 2.00 -0.16
N ASN A 105 -15.80 1.93 -1.45
CA ASN A 105 -16.63 2.94 -2.12
C ASN A 105 -16.12 4.39 -1.96
N GLY A 106 -14.81 4.59 -2.10
CA GLY A 106 -14.17 5.92 -1.97
C GLY A 106 -14.03 6.42 -0.52
N LYS A 107 -14.34 5.57 0.46
CA LYS A 107 -14.14 5.84 1.88
C LYS A 107 -12.94 5.08 2.42
N ILE A 108 -12.27 5.70 3.39
CA ILE A 108 -11.13 5.13 4.08
C ILE A 108 -11.37 5.05 5.58
N ASP A 109 -10.77 4.03 6.18
CA ASP A 109 -10.61 3.91 7.62
C ASP A 109 -9.19 3.39 7.85
N ILE A 110 -8.31 4.28 8.30
CA ILE A 110 -6.89 4.03 8.51
C ILE A 110 -6.59 4.13 10.00
N LEU A 111 -5.82 3.17 10.50
CA LEU A 111 -5.31 3.12 11.86
C LEU A 111 -3.79 3.16 11.87
N LEU A 112 -3.23 4.15 12.56
CA LEU A 112 -1.80 4.37 12.71
C LEU A 112 -1.40 4.02 14.14
N HIS A 113 -0.61 2.97 14.33
CA HIS A 113 -0.03 2.65 15.64
C HIS A 113 1.40 3.18 15.72
N PRO A 114 1.73 3.99 16.75
CA PRO A 114 3.03 4.65 16.86
C PRO A 114 4.19 3.67 17.02
N ASN A 115 4.02 2.59 17.79
CA ASN A 115 5.07 1.64 18.16
C ASN A 115 6.37 2.34 18.63
N GLY A 116 6.23 3.35 19.48
CA GLY A 116 7.35 4.17 19.97
C GLY A 116 7.70 5.40 19.12
N ALA A 117 7.10 5.60 17.95
CA ALA A 117 7.25 6.82 17.17
C ALA A 117 6.51 8.01 17.81
N SER A 118 7.13 9.19 17.81
CA SER A 118 6.51 10.42 18.34
C SER A 118 5.63 11.14 17.33
N ASN A 119 5.89 10.96 16.03
CA ASN A 119 5.13 11.58 14.95
C ASN A 119 5.22 10.76 13.66
N ILE A 120 4.36 11.12 12.70
CA ILE A 120 4.35 10.61 11.34
C ILE A 120 4.08 11.74 10.36
N LYS A 121 4.92 11.85 9.31
CA LYS A 121 4.61 12.66 8.12
C LYS A 121 3.71 11.82 7.22
N LEU A 122 2.49 12.27 6.98
CA LEU A 122 1.46 11.52 6.27
C LEU A 122 0.97 12.29 5.03
N LYS A 123 0.71 11.55 3.95
CA LYS A 123 -0.07 11.97 2.78
C LYS A 123 -1.06 10.87 2.42
N ILE A 124 -2.21 11.25 1.86
CA ILE A 124 -3.19 10.34 1.27
C ILE A 124 -3.43 10.76 -0.18
N SER A 125 -3.04 9.91 -1.14
CA SER A 125 -2.91 10.31 -2.55
C SER A 125 -4.17 10.13 -3.42
N THR A 126 -5.02 9.13 -3.17
CA THR A 126 -6.14 8.78 -4.06
C THR A 126 -7.44 9.57 -3.81
N LEU A 127 -7.51 10.31 -2.71
CA LEU A 127 -8.72 11.02 -2.29
C LEU A 127 -8.64 12.50 -2.64
N THR A 128 -9.82 13.12 -2.70
CA THR A 128 -10.00 14.56 -2.74
C THR A 128 -10.90 14.98 -1.58
N GLY A 129 -10.74 16.23 -1.13
CA GLY A 129 -11.54 16.78 -0.04
C GLY A 129 -10.94 16.56 1.36
N ALA A 130 -11.76 16.80 2.37
CA ALA A 130 -11.35 16.77 3.77
C ALA A 130 -11.29 15.35 4.32
N ILE A 131 -10.19 15.04 4.99
CA ILE A 131 -9.97 13.81 5.74
C ILE A 131 -10.02 14.13 7.22
N SER A 132 -10.80 13.38 7.98
CA SER A 132 -10.93 13.51 9.43
C SER A 132 -9.84 12.76 10.17
N VAL A 133 -9.45 13.28 11.33
CA VAL A 133 -8.42 12.70 12.21
C VAL A 133 -8.95 12.63 13.64
N ALA A 134 -8.67 11.52 14.31
CA ALA A 134 -8.96 11.33 15.72
C ALA A 134 -7.74 10.71 16.45
N GLY A 135 -7.54 11.09 17.71
CA GLY A 135 -6.43 10.58 18.54
C GLY A 135 -5.10 11.34 18.39
N GLU A 136 -5.02 12.31 17.49
CA GLU A 136 -3.83 13.17 17.33
C GLU A 136 -3.68 14.11 18.54
N LYS A 137 -2.43 14.26 19.01
CA LYS A 137 -2.08 14.95 20.26
C LYS A 137 -2.50 16.43 20.28
N ASN A 138 -2.30 17.14 19.17
CA ASN A 138 -2.62 18.56 19.02
C ASN A 138 -4.08 18.82 18.63
N LYS A 139 -4.92 17.76 18.63
CA LYS A 139 -6.36 17.81 18.33
C LYS A 139 -6.66 18.35 16.93
N LEU A 140 -5.79 18.10 15.96
CA LEU A 140 -6.13 18.31 14.56
C LEU A 140 -7.36 17.48 14.21
N LYS A 141 -8.41 18.14 13.68
CA LYS A 141 -9.67 17.47 13.34
C LYS A 141 -9.73 16.98 11.90
N SER A 142 -9.09 17.71 10.98
CA SER A 142 -9.11 17.37 9.56
C SER A 142 -8.00 18.05 8.77
N PHE A 143 -7.66 17.50 7.62
CA PHE A 143 -6.74 18.06 6.63
C PHE A 143 -7.22 17.73 5.21
N ASN A 144 -6.71 18.39 4.18
CA ASN A 144 -7.10 18.04 2.81
C ASN A 144 -6.27 16.87 2.28
N ALA A 145 -6.92 15.93 1.59
CA ALA A 145 -6.22 14.87 0.89
C ALA A 145 -5.19 15.45 -0.11
N GLY A 146 -4.08 14.75 -0.30
CA GLY A 146 -2.95 15.18 -1.14
C GLY A 146 -1.92 16.08 -0.44
N GLU A 147 -2.25 16.71 0.69
CA GLU A 147 -1.30 17.48 1.51
C GLU A 147 -0.38 16.54 2.31
N ILE A 148 0.86 16.98 2.56
CA ILE A 148 1.77 16.31 3.50
C ILE A 148 1.62 17.00 4.85
N LEU A 149 1.24 16.25 5.88
CA LEU A 149 1.02 16.78 7.21
C LEU A 149 1.75 15.93 8.27
N ILE A 150 2.19 16.56 9.35
CA ILE A 150 2.78 15.88 10.50
C ILE A 150 1.70 15.63 11.53
N LEU A 151 1.46 14.38 11.86
CA LEU A 151 0.58 13.96 12.96
C LEU A 151 1.44 13.58 14.16
N GLU A 152 1.14 14.12 15.33
CA GLU A 152 1.83 13.77 16.56
C GLU A 152 1.02 12.76 17.39
N PHE A 153 1.71 11.74 17.90
CA PHE A 153 1.09 10.73 18.74
C PHE A 153 1.08 11.18 20.21
N ASP A 154 0.00 10.84 20.93
CA ASP A 154 -0.11 11.00 22.38
C ASP A 154 0.35 9.70 23.08
N GLY A 155 1.67 9.53 23.19
CA GLY A 155 2.29 8.29 23.66
C GLY A 155 2.04 7.13 22.69
N ASP A 156 1.58 5.99 23.20
CA ASP A 156 1.28 4.81 22.38
C ASP A 156 -0.15 4.78 21.83
N LYS A 157 -0.92 5.86 22.01
CA LYS A 157 -2.30 5.92 21.50
C LYS A 157 -2.30 5.98 19.97
N PRO A 158 -3.09 5.13 19.30
CA PRO A 158 -3.18 5.16 17.85
C PRO A 158 -3.94 6.39 17.36
N ILE A 159 -3.66 6.77 16.12
CA ILE A 159 -4.40 7.80 15.40
C ILE A 159 -5.28 7.13 14.35
N SER A 160 -6.56 7.53 14.30
CA SER A 160 -7.50 7.12 13.27
C SER A 160 -7.66 8.22 12.22
N VAL A 161 -7.66 7.84 10.95
CA VAL A 161 -7.81 8.74 9.80
C VAL A 161 -8.90 8.20 8.87
N PHE A 162 -9.94 9.00 8.60
CA PHE A 162 -11.17 8.53 7.93
C PHE A 162 -11.90 9.64 7.16
N ASN A 163 -12.80 9.27 6.24
CA ASN A 163 -13.69 10.20 5.51
C ASN A 163 -15.09 9.64 5.24
#